data_AF-A0A365P6X5-F1
#
_entry.id   AF-A0A365P6X5-F1
#
_cell.length_a   1.000
_cell.length_b   1.000
_cell.length_c   1.000
_cell.angle_alpha   90.00
_cell.angle_beta   90.00
_cell.angle_gamma   90.00
#
_symmetry.space_group_name_H-M   'P 1'
#
loop_
_entity.id
_entity.type
_entity.pdbx_description
1 polymer ?
#
loop_
_entity_poly.entity_id
_entity_poly.type
_entity_poly.pdbx_seq_one_letter_code
_entity_poly.pdbx_strand_id
1 'polypeptide(L)'
;MIGVSMSGGPALTLAARSRHHYAAAASLSGFPEVSTPFGRAAMTAMVARGGGNVHNAFGPPDDPAWLAHDPSHHVERLRGTALYLASAPGNPGPHDSPEIGSATFAIGAPTELAADLGTRHMARALRDGGVPFTYDRYPSGAHTFALFTRELRDSWRVVGPALGA
;
A
#
# COMPACT_ATOMS: atom_id res chain seq x y z
N MET A 1 12.88 -0.45 -0.59
CA MET A 1 11.99 0.04 0.48
C MET A 1 10.77 -0.85 0.55
N ILE A 2 10.36 -1.28 1.74
CA ILE A 2 9.15 -2.10 1.91
C ILE A 2 8.29 -1.43 2.97
N GLY A 3 7.02 -1.19 2.66
CA GLY A 3 6.03 -0.66 3.58
C GLY A 3 4.87 -1.63 3.76
N VAL A 4 4.38 -1.73 4.98
CA VAL A 4 3.20 -2.50 5.36
C VAL A 4 2.07 -1.59 5.82
N SER A 5 0.83 -1.91 5.46
CA SER A 5 -0.37 -1.17 5.85
C SER A 5 -0.24 0.34 5.55
N MET A 6 -0.39 1.20 6.56
CA MET A 6 -0.24 2.65 6.44
C MET A 6 1.08 3.09 5.79
N SER A 7 2.16 2.32 5.94
CA SER A 7 3.47 2.65 5.36
C SER A 7 3.66 2.21 3.90
N GLY A 8 2.73 1.44 3.33
CA GLY A 8 2.78 0.99 1.94
C GLY A 8 2.73 2.14 0.93
N GLY A 9 1.84 3.11 1.14
CA GLY A 9 1.79 4.34 0.33
C GLY A 9 3.08 5.16 0.42
N PRO A 10 3.53 5.57 1.62
CA PRO A 10 4.79 6.25 1.82
C PRO A 10 6.01 5.55 1.20
N ALA A 11 6.08 4.21 1.21
CA ALA A 11 7.16 3.48 0.56
C ALA A 11 7.22 3.72 -0.96
N LEU A 12 6.05 3.74 -1.62
CA LEU A 12 5.96 4.06 -3.05
C LEU A 12 6.19 5.55 -3.31
N THR A 13 5.66 6.43 -2.48
CA THR A 13 5.86 7.89 -2.59
C THR A 13 7.34 8.27 -2.46
N LEU A 14 8.06 7.67 -1.50
CA LEU A 14 9.50 7.89 -1.33
C LEU A 14 10.30 7.36 -2.52
N ALA A 15 9.95 6.19 -3.05
CA ALA A 15 10.56 5.68 -4.28
C ALA A 15 10.33 6.62 -5.47
N ALA A 16 9.12 7.14 -5.63
CA ALA A 16 8.77 8.09 -6.70
C ALA A 16 9.48 9.45 -6.56
N ARG A 17 9.75 9.91 -5.32
CA ARG A 17 10.42 11.20 -5.06
C ARG A 17 11.93 11.10 -5.12
N SER A 18 12.50 9.96 -4.73
CA SER A 18 13.95 9.73 -4.70
C SER A 18 14.38 8.89 -5.89
N ARG A 19 14.23 9.44 -7.10
CA ARG A 19 14.58 8.75 -8.35
C ARG A 19 16.00 8.18 -8.26
N HIS A 20 16.14 6.90 -8.64
CA HIS A 20 17.40 6.14 -8.64
C HIS A 20 18.02 5.85 -7.25
N HIS A 21 17.40 6.24 -6.14
CA HIS A 21 17.92 5.92 -4.80
C HIS A 21 17.49 4.52 -4.32
N TYR A 22 16.27 4.10 -4.70
CA TYR A 22 15.73 2.80 -4.31
C TYR A 22 15.65 1.86 -5.52
N ALA A 23 16.39 0.76 -5.47
CA ALA A 23 16.36 -0.29 -6.50
C ALA A 23 15.04 -1.07 -6.52
N ALA A 24 14.37 -1.18 -5.36
CA ALA A 24 13.06 -1.82 -5.23
C ALA A 24 12.14 -1.06 -4.26
N ALA A 25 10.84 -1.12 -4.50
CA ALA A 25 9.80 -0.60 -3.62
C ALA A 25 8.63 -1.59 -3.52
N ALA A 26 8.15 -1.84 -2.30
CA ALA A 26 7.02 -2.73 -2.07
C ALA A 26 5.96 -2.12 -1.14
N SER A 27 4.69 -2.36 -1.46
CA SER A 27 3.53 -1.99 -0.65
C SER A 27 2.72 -3.25 -0.31
N LEU A 28 2.78 -3.65 0.95
CA LEU A 28 2.15 -4.86 1.49
C LEU A 28 0.87 -4.48 2.24
N SER A 29 -0.28 -4.99 1.78
CA SER A 29 -1.60 -4.62 2.31
C SER A 29 -1.77 -3.11 2.48
N GLY A 30 -1.27 -2.33 1.51
CA GLY A 30 -1.17 -0.88 1.64
C GLY A 30 -2.37 -0.13 1.09
N PHE A 31 -2.47 1.16 1.42
CA PHE A 31 -3.39 2.10 0.78
C PHE A 31 -2.60 3.26 0.17
N PRO A 32 -2.07 3.13 -1.06
CA PRO A 32 -1.16 4.12 -1.61
C PRO A 32 -1.82 5.43 -2.07
N GLU A 33 -3.10 5.37 -2.43
CA GLU A 33 -3.88 6.49 -2.95
C GLU A 33 -4.27 7.47 -1.82
N VAL A 34 -3.96 8.75 -1.99
CA VAL A 34 -4.25 9.79 -0.98
C VAL A 34 -4.92 11.03 -1.57
N SER A 35 -4.91 11.23 -2.89
CA SER A 35 -5.44 12.45 -3.52
C SER A 35 -6.94 12.38 -3.81
N THR A 36 -7.52 11.19 -3.97
CA THR A 36 -8.93 11.04 -4.33
C THR A 36 -9.84 11.27 -3.13
N PRO A 37 -11.15 11.55 -3.34
CA PRO A 37 -12.08 11.74 -2.22
C PRO A 37 -12.09 10.57 -1.23
N PHE A 38 -12.01 9.33 -1.74
CA PHE A 38 -11.95 8.13 -0.91
C PHE A 38 -10.60 8.00 -0.18
N GLY A 39 -9.47 8.20 -0.88
CA GLY A 39 -8.15 8.17 -0.26
C GLY A 39 -7.97 9.23 0.83
N ARG A 40 -8.44 10.47 0.58
CA ARG A 40 -8.44 11.54 1.58
C ARG A 40 -9.26 11.18 2.81
N ALA A 41 -10.47 10.65 2.62
CA ALA A 41 -11.33 10.23 3.72
C ALA A 41 -10.69 9.09 4.52
N ALA A 42 -10.13 8.07 3.86
CA ALA A 42 -9.45 6.95 4.49
C ALA A 42 -8.23 7.40 5.31
N MET A 43 -7.36 8.25 4.73
CA MET A 43 -6.20 8.81 5.42
C MET A 43 -6.60 9.69 6.60
N THR A 44 -7.64 10.51 6.44
CA THR A 44 -8.17 11.35 7.52
C THR A 44 -8.65 10.49 8.68
N ALA A 45 -9.46 9.47 8.40
CA ALA A 45 -9.98 8.56 9.43
C ALA A 45 -8.85 7.79 10.13
N MET A 46 -7.85 7.34 9.39
CA MET A 46 -6.70 6.61 9.93
C MET A 46 -5.84 7.49 10.85
N VAL A 47 -5.52 8.72 10.43
CA VAL A 47 -4.76 9.68 11.25
C VAL A 47 -5.55 10.10 12.47
N ALA A 48 -6.86 10.37 12.33
CA ALA A 48 -7.73 10.72 13.44
C ALA A 48 -7.87 9.59 14.48
N ARG A 49 -7.91 8.33 14.04
CA ARG A 49 -7.90 7.16 14.94
C ARG A 49 -6.65 7.11 15.83
N GLY A 50 -5.52 7.62 15.33
CA GLY A 50 -4.29 7.79 16.10
C GLY A 50 -4.20 9.08 16.93
N GLY A 51 -5.27 9.90 16.94
CA GLY A 51 -5.29 11.20 17.62
C GLY A 51 -4.57 12.33 16.86
N GLY A 52 -4.20 12.11 15.61
CA GLY A 52 -3.50 13.09 14.78
C GLY A 52 -4.43 14.00 13.98
N ASN A 53 -3.84 15.05 13.40
CA ASN A 53 -4.50 15.89 12.40
C ASN A 53 -3.81 15.72 11.05
N VAL A 54 -4.54 15.19 10.06
CA VAL A 54 -4.03 14.92 8.71
C VAL A 54 -3.57 16.20 7.99
N HIS A 55 -4.12 17.36 8.36
CA HIS A 55 -3.72 18.65 7.81
C HIS A 55 -2.28 19.05 8.16
N ASN A 56 -1.71 18.48 9.23
CA ASN A 56 -0.30 18.70 9.55
C ASN A 56 0.64 18.04 8.51
N ALA A 57 0.15 17.03 7.78
CA ALA A 57 0.93 16.32 6.77
C ALA A 57 0.63 16.82 5.35
N PHE A 58 -0.64 17.08 5.03
CA PHE A 58 -1.07 17.37 3.66
C PHE A 58 -1.79 18.71 3.48
N GLY A 59 -1.94 19.52 4.53
CA GLY A 59 -2.71 20.77 4.47
C GLY A 59 -4.23 20.53 4.37
N PRO A 60 -5.02 21.59 4.12
CA PRO A 60 -6.46 21.48 3.91
C PRO A 60 -6.81 20.58 2.70
N PRO A 61 -8.07 20.12 2.54
CA PRO A 61 -8.43 19.16 1.50
C PRO A 61 -8.15 19.60 0.06
N ASP A 62 -8.05 20.90 -0.23
CA ASP A 62 -7.73 21.48 -1.53
C ASP A 62 -6.23 21.73 -1.75
N ASP A 63 -5.39 21.44 -0.75
CA ASP A 63 -3.96 21.67 -0.81
C ASP A 63 -3.29 20.78 -1.88
N PRO A 64 -2.38 21.33 -2.72
CA PRO A 64 -1.65 20.54 -3.72
C PRO A 64 -0.76 19.44 -3.11
N ALA A 65 -0.44 19.50 -1.81
CA ALA A 65 0.36 18.49 -1.12
C ALA A 65 -0.27 17.10 -1.20
N TRP A 66 -1.61 16.97 -1.20
CA TRP A 66 -2.28 15.68 -1.39
C TRP A 66 -1.88 15.03 -2.71
N LEU A 67 -1.91 15.79 -3.81
CA LEU A 67 -1.53 15.30 -5.13
C LEU A 67 -0.01 15.06 -5.22
N ALA A 68 0.79 15.91 -4.58
CA ALA A 68 2.25 15.79 -4.59
C ALA A 68 2.78 14.56 -3.83
N HIS A 69 1.96 13.98 -2.95
CA HIS A 69 2.30 12.79 -2.17
C HIS A 69 1.57 11.53 -2.62
N ASP A 70 0.73 11.61 -3.65
CA ASP A 70 0.04 10.45 -4.21
C ASP A 70 0.90 9.74 -5.28
N PRO A 71 1.41 8.53 -5.01
CA PRO A 71 2.26 7.80 -5.95
C PRO A 71 1.50 7.37 -7.22
N SER A 72 0.17 7.23 -7.17
CA SER A 72 -0.65 6.87 -8.34
C SER A 72 -0.69 7.99 -9.39
N HIS A 73 -0.48 9.24 -8.97
CA HIS A 73 -0.35 10.38 -9.88
C HIS A 73 1.06 10.57 -10.44
N HIS A 74 2.06 9.93 -9.83
CA HIS A 74 3.48 10.07 -10.19
C HIS A 74 4.11 8.75 -10.65
N VAL A 75 3.32 7.84 -11.22
CA VAL A 75 3.77 6.47 -11.58
C VAL A 75 5.00 6.47 -12.50
N GLU A 76 5.11 7.44 -13.41
CA GLU A 76 6.26 7.59 -14.30
C GLU A 76 7.58 7.74 -13.55
N ARG A 77 7.55 8.27 -12.32
CA ARG A 77 8.74 8.43 -11.48
C ARG A 77 9.23 7.12 -10.87
N LEU A 78 8.43 6.06 -10.94
CA LEU A 78 8.78 4.73 -10.45
C LEU A 78 9.44 3.85 -11.52
N ARG A 79 9.60 4.35 -12.76
CA ARG A 79 10.34 3.61 -13.79
C ARG A 79 11.78 3.34 -13.36
N GLY A 80 12.21 2.09 -13.55
CA GLY A 80 13.53 1.63 -13.14
C GLY A 80 13.63 1.16 -11.68
N THR A 81 12.55 1.28 -10.89
CA THR A 81 12.44 0.64 -9.58
C THR A 81 11.66 -0.68 -9.73
N ALA A 82 12.14 -1.75 -9.12
CA ALA A 82 11.38 -3.00 -9.04
C ALA A 82 10.20 -2.83 -8.08
N LEU A 83 8.97 -2.99 -8.59
CA LEU A 83 7.75 -2.73 -7.83
C LEU A 83 7.03 -4.02 -7.46
N TYR A 84 6.68 -4.15 -6.18
CA TYR A 84 5.83 -5.23 -5.66
C TYR A 84 4.63 -4.67 -4.90
N LEU A 85 3.43 -5.10 -5.28
CA LEU A 85 2.20 -4.80 -4.58
C LEU A 85 1.61 -6.11 -4.04
N ALA A 86 0.98 -6.04 -2.88
CA ALA A 86 0.23 -7.17 -2.31
C ALA A 86 -1.01 -6.70 -1.55
N SER A 87 -2.09 -7.47 -1.66
CA SER A 87 -3.33 -7.29 -0.89
C SER A 87 -4.22 -8.54 -0.96
N ALA A 88 -5.27 -8.58 -0.14
CA ALA A 88 -6.29 -9.61 -0.10
C ALA A 88 -7.71 -9.01 0.00
N PRO A 89 -8.81 -9.75 -0.29
CA PRO A 89 -10.16 -9.18 -0.37
C PRO A 89 -10.80 -8.82 0.98
N GLY A 90 -10.12 -9.01 2.11
CA GLY A 90 -10.71 -8.85 3.44
C GLY A 90 -11.60 -10.01 3.88
N ASN A 91 -11.45 -11.18 3.27
CA ASN A 91 -12.06 -12.44 3.72
C ASN A 91 -10.99 -13.28 4.44
N PRO A 92 -10.99 -13.35 5.79
CA PRO A 92 -10.01 -14.13 6.53
C PRO A 92 -9.92 -15.57 6.02
N GLY A 93 -8.70 -16.08 5.88
CA GLY A 93 -8.42 -17.39 5.32
C GLY A 93 -7.51 -18.24 6.20
N PRO A 94 -7.04 -19.39 5.69
CA PRO A 94 -6.16 -20.30 6.43
C PRO A 94 -4.87 -19.64 6.94
N HIS A 95 -4.35 -18.64 6.22
CA HIS A 95 -3.15 -17.92 6.64
C HIS A 95 -3.41 -17.04 7.86
N ASP A 96 -4.62 -16.50 8.04
CA ASP A 96 -4.98 -15.71 9.22
C ASP A 96 -5.30 -16.60 10.44
N SER A 97 -5.40 -17.92 10.27
CA SER A 97 -5.85 -18.84 11.32
C SER A 97 -5.21 -18.68 12.70
N PRO A 98 -3.92 -18.32 12.86
CA PRO A 98 -3.33 -18.06 14.18
C PRO A 98 -3.91 -16.82 14.88
N GLU A 99 -4.50 -15.90 14.13
CA GLU A 99 -5.00 -14.60 14.58
C GLU A 99 -6.52 -14.47 14.42
N ILE A 100 -7.23 -15.49 13.91
CA ILE A 100 -8.68 -15.43 13.71
C ILE A 100 -9.40 -15.26 15.06
N GLY A 101 -10.20 -14.21 15.15
CA GLY A 101 -10.99 -13.84 16.32
C GLY A 101 -11.88 -12.64 16.03
N SER A 102 -12.61 -12.14 17.03
CA SER A 102 -13.55 -11.02 16.85
C SER A 102 -12.90 -9.77 16.27
N ALA A 103 -11.68 -9.42 16.70
CA ALA A 103 -10.92 -8.29 16.17
C ALA A 103 -10.56 -8.47 14.68
N THR A 104 -10.22 -9.69 14.26
CA THR A 104 -9.91 -10.00 12.86
C THR A 104 -11.14 -9.80 11.97
N PHE A 105 -12.33 -10.17 12.43
CA PHE A 105 -13.57 -9.91 11.68
C PHE A 105 -14.04 -8.45 11.76
N ALA A 106 -13.96 -7.83 12.94
CA ALA A 106 -14.49 -6.47 13.17
C ALA A 106 -13.57 -5.35 12.67
N ILE A 107 -12.26 -5.60 12.60
CA ILE A 107 -11.25 -4.60 12.24
C ILE A 107 -10.39 -5.10 11.08
N GLY A 108 -9.81 -6.31 11.18
CA GLY A 108 -8.86 -6.82 10.19
C GLY A 108 -9.45 -6.97 8.79
N ALA A 109 -10.58 -7.67 8.66
CA ALA A 109 -11.30 -7.88 7.42
C ALA A 109 -11.68 -6.57 6.70
N PRO A 110 -12.37 -5.60 7.34
CA PRO A 110 -12.71 -4.35 6.67
C PRO A 110 -11.48 -3.48 6.36
N THR A 111 -10.43 -3.52 7.19
CA THR A 111 -9.19 -2.77 6.91
C THR A 111 -8.47 -3.34 5.69
N GLU A 112 -8.40 -4.66 5.55
CA GLU A 112 -7.81 -5.33 4.38
C GLU A 112 -8.61 -5.09 3.11
N LEU A 113 -9.94 -5.09 3.19
CA LEU A 113 -10.78 -4.71 2.05
C LEU A 113 -10.46 -3.27 1.59
N ALA A 114 -10.30 -2.32 2.52
CA ALA A 114 -9.91 -0.97 2.16
C ALA A 114 -8.53 -0.93 1.48
N ALA A 115 -7.54 -1.64 2.03
CA ALA A 115 -6.21 -1.75 1.43
C ALA A 115 -6.23 -2.39 0.04
N ASP A 116 -7.06 -3.41 -0.21
CA ASP A 116 -7.24 -4.00 -1.54
C ASP A 116 -7.76 -2.98 -2.55
N LEU A 117 -8.73 -2.16 -2.16
CA LEU A 117 -9.25 -1.12 -3.04
C LEU A 117 -8.15 -0.11 -3.42
N GLY A 118 -7.39 0.38 -2.45
CA GLY A 118 -6.28 1.31 -2.70
C GLY A 118 -5.13 0.68 -3.50
N THR A 119 -4.78 -0.57 -3.20
CA THR A 119 -3.74 -1.31 -3.93
C THR A 119 -4.15 -1.57 -5.38
N ARG A 120 -5.43 -1.94 -5.61
CA ARG A 120 -5.98 -2.11 -6.97
C ARG A 120 -6.01 -0.81 -7.75
N HIS A 121 -6.27 0.32 -7.09
CA HIS A 121 -6.16 1.63 -7.70
C HIS A 121 -4.72 1.90 -8.16
N MET A 122 -3.74 1.72 -7.28
CA MET A 122 -2.32 1.89 -7.62
C MET A 122 -1.88 0.96 -8.76
N ALA A 123 -2.29 -0.32 -8.72
CA ALA A 123 -2.01 -1.29 -9.77
C ALA A 123 -2.66 -0.92 -11.12
N ARG A 124 -3.80 -0.22 -11.11
CA ARG A 124 -4.40 0.33 -12.32
C ARG A 124 -3.59 1.50 -12.84
N ALA A 125 -3.24 2.47 -11.99
CA ALA A 125 -2.44 3.63 -12.38
C ALA A 125 -1.08 3.23 -12.99
N LEU A 126 -0.39 2.26 -12.39
CA LEU A 126 0.88 1.73 -12.92
C LEU A 126 0.71 1.10 -14.31
N ARG A 127 -0.38 0.36 -14.50
CA ARG A 127 -0.69 -0.31 -15.77
C ARG A 127 -1.05 0.69 -16.86
N ASP A 128 -1.88 1.67 -16.54
CA ASP A 128 -2.30 2.73 -17.47
C ASP A 128 -1.11 3.61 -17.85
N GLY A 129 -0.16 3.82 -16.93
CA GLY A 129 1.13 4.45 -17.20
C GLY A 129 2.17 3.53 -17.85
N GLY A 130 1.88 2.25 -18.10
CA GLY A 130 2.84 1.32 -18.70
C GLY A 130 4.13 1.14 -17.88
N VAL A 131 4.05 1.25 -16.55
CA VAL A 131 5.17 1.03 -15.62
C VAL A 131 5.15 -0.43 -15.16
N PRO A 132 6.23 -1.22 -15.35
CA PRO A 132 6.25 -2.61 -14.92
C PRO A 132 6.15 -2.78 -13.40
N PHE A 133 5.35 -3.74 -12.95
CA PHE A 133 5.19 -4.10 -11.54
C PHE A 133 4.75 -5.56 -11.39
N THR A 134 4.94 -6.11 -10.21
CA THR A 134 4.31 -7.38 -9.78
C THR A 134 3.22 -7.08 -8.77
N TYR A 135 2.08 -7.74 -8.90
CA TYR A 135 0.98 -7.61 -7.95
C TYR A 135 0.42 -8.97 -7.59
N ASP A 136 0.56 -9.33 -6.31
CA ASP A 136 -0.06 -10.51 -5.73
C ASP A 136 -1.33 -10.13 -5.00
N ARG A 137 -2.45 -10.35 -5.67
CA ARG A 137 -3.76 -10.30 -5.01
C ARG A 137 -4.12 -11.68 -4.50
N TYR A 138 -3.99 -11.90 -3.21
CA TYR A 138 -4.30 -13.17 -2.58
C TYR A 138 -5.82 -13.47 -2.66
N PRO A 139 -6.23 -14.75 -2.67
CA PRO A 139 -7.64 -15.13 -2.72
C PRO A 139 -8.38 -14.94 -1.38
N SER A 140 -7.63 -14.88 -0.29
CA SER A 140 -8.11 -14.67 1.08
C SER A 140 -7.02 -14.02 1.93
N GLY A 141 -7.46 -13.30 2.96
CA GLY A 141 -6.60 -12.57 3.89
C GLY A 141 -7.38 -11.52 4.69
N ALA A 142 -6.88 -11.19 5.87
CA ALA A 142 -7.27 -10.03 6.67
C ALA A 142 -6.02 -9.24 7.09
N HIS A 143 -6.20 -8.03 7.64
CA HIS A 143 -5.11 -7.16 8.10
C HIS A 143 -4.44 -7.75 9.36
N THR A 144 -3.64 -8.80 9.17
CA THR A 144 -3.02 -9.64 10.20
C THR A 144 -1.52 -9.73 9.97
N PHE A 145 -0.75 -10.00 11.03
CA PHE A 145 0.69 -10.20 10.88
C PHE A 145 1.01 -11.46 10.08
N ALA A 146 0.16 -12.48 10.16
CA ALA A 146 0.28 -13.68 9.36
C ALA A 146 0.16 -13.39 7.85
N LEU A 147 -0.77 -12.54 7.42
CA LEU A 147 -0.82 -12.06 6.03
C LEU A 147 0.44 -11.27 5.69
N PHE A 148 0.80 -10.25 6.48
CA PHE A 148 1.96 -9.40 6.19
C PHE A 148 3.27 -10.18 6.09
N THR A 149 3.44 -11.22 6.92
CA THR A 149 4.61 -12.11 6.88
C THR A 149 4.69 -12.88 5.57
N ARG A 150 3.54 -13.36 5.07
CA ARG A 150 3.45 -14.01 3.77
C ARG A 150 3.79 -13.03 2.65
N GLU A 151 3.17 -11.85 2.65
CA GLU A 151 3.40 -10.83 1.63
C GLU A 151 4.86 -10.40 1.57
N LEU A 152 5.50 -10.24 2.73
CA LEU A 152 6.92 -9.90 2.83
C LEU A 152 7.79 -11.00 2.23
N ARG A 153 7.55 -12.27 2.59
CA ARG A 153 8.28 -13.41 2.03
C ARG A 153 8.14 -13.47 0.50
N ASP A 154 6.90 -13.37 0.02
CA ASP A 154 6.57 -13.50 -1.40
C ASP A 154 7.14 -12.31 -2.20
N SER A 155 7.22 -11.11 -1.60
CA SER A 155 7.84 -9.93 -2.21
C SER A 155 9.33 -10.13 -2.54
N TRP A 156 10.01 -11.04 -1.85
CA TRP A 156 11.46 -11.20 -1.97
C TRP A 156 11.89 -11.65 -3.37
N ARG A 157 11.02 -12.36 -4.10
CA ARG A 157 11.30 -12.73 -5.50
C ARG A 157 11.42 -11.54 -6.45
N VAL A 158 10.91 -10.37 -6.05
CA VAL A 158 11.03 -9.11 -6.80
C VAL A 158 12.09 -8.21 -6.15
N VAL A 159 12.07 -8.10 -4.82
CA VAL A 159 12.98 -7.21 -4.09
C VAL A 159 14.42 -7.74 -4.10
N GLY A 160 14.63 -9.03 -3.87
CA GLY A 160 15.96 -9.65 -3.77
C GLY A 160 16.81 -9.44 -5.03
N PRO A 161 16.34 -9.83 -6.24
CA PRO A 161 17.10 -9.65 -7.47
C PRO A 161 17.47 -8.18 -7.76
N ALA A 162 16.58 -7.24 -7.43
CA ALA A 162 16.84 -5.81 -7.61
C ALA A 162 17.94 -5.28 -6.66
N LEU A 163 18.19 -5.98 -5.55
CA LEU A 163 19.28 -5.68 -4.61
C LEU A 163 20.55 -6.50 -4.89
N GLY A 164 20.55 -7.39 -5.89
CA GLY A 164 21.66 -8.29 -6.17
C GLY A 164 21.79 -9.48 -5.21
N ALA A 165 20.70 -9.86 -4.55
CA ALA A 165 20.62 -11.02 -3.65
C ALA A 165 20.14 -12.30 -4.35
#